data_AF-A0A6H0XIC8-F1
#
_entry.id   AF-A0A6H0XIC8-F1
#
_cell.length_a   1.000
_cell.length_b   1.000
_cell.length_c   1.000
_cell.angle_alpha   90.00
_cell.angle_beta   90.00
_cell.angle_gamma   90.00
#
_symmetry.space_group_name_H-M   'P 1'
#
loop_
_entity.id
_entity.type
_entity.pdbx_description
1 polymer ?
#
loop_
_entity_poly.entity_id
_entity_poly.type
_entity_poly.pdbx_seq_one_letter_code
_entity_poly.pdbx_strand_id
1 'polypeptide(L)'
;GYLSNTLEKDNTDSTEKALLEIYERLRPGEPPTVENAKSLLVSRFFDPKRYDLANVGRYKINKKLHIKNRLFNQRLAETLVDPETGEILAAEGTILDRRT
;
A
#
# COMPACT_ATOMS: atom_id res chain seq x y z
N GLY A 1 -14.45 7.98 -10.18
CA GLY A 1 -13.96 6.60 -9.95
C GLY A 1 -13.85 6.37 -8.45
N TYR A 2 -13.69 5.12 -7.97
CA TYR A 2 -13.74 4.84 -6.52
C TYR A 2 -12.82 5.73 -5.68
N LEU A 3 -11.59 5.99 -6.14
CA LEU A 3 -10.66 6.90 -5.46
C LEU A 3 -11.16 8.35 -5.43
N SER A 4 -11.59 8.90 -6.57
CA SER A 4 -12.14 10.26 -6.65
C SER A 4 -13.32 10.45 -5.69
N ASN A 5 -14.27 9.50 -5.70
CA ASN A 5 -15.46 9.57 -4.87
C ASN A 5 -15.14 9.43 -3.36
N THR A 6 -14.05 8.75 -3.01
CA THR A 6 -13.57 8.66 -1.63
C THR A 6 -12.89 9.96 -1.21
N LEU A 7 -12.04 10.53 -2.07
CA LEU A 7 -11.35 11.81 -1.81
C LEU A 7 -12.33 12.98 -1.70
N GLU A 8 -13.40 13.00 -2.51
CA GLU A 8 -14.48 13.99 -2.39
C GLU A 8 -15.21 13.94 -1.04
N LYS A 9 -15.17 12.79 -0.34
CA LYS A 9 -15.78 12.58 0.97
C LYS A 9 -14.78 12.66 2.13
N ASP A 10 -13.49 12.72 1.82
CA ASP A 10 -12.44 12.86 2.83
C ASP A 10 -12.43 14.31 3.32
N ASN A 11 -12.61 14.50 4.63
CA ASN A 11 -12.65 15.84 5.23
C ASN A 11 -11.25 16.31 5.67
N THR A 12 -10.21 15.51 5.42
CA THR A 12 -8.83 15.82 5.77
C THR A 12 -8.08 16.37 4.56
N ASP A 13 -7.31 17.43 4.79
CA ASP A 13 -6.50 18.12 3.76
C ASP A 13 -5.01 18.14 4.11
N SER A 14 -4.62 17.53 5.23
CA SER A 14 -3.25 17.46 5.71
C SER A 14 -3.00 16.16 6.49
N THR A 15 -1.73 15.75 6.53
CA THR A 15 -1.30 14.58 7.32
C THR A 15 -1.67 14.73 8.79
N GLU A 16 -1.52 15.94 9.36
CA GLU A 16 -1.87 16.24 10.75
C GLU A 16 -3.36 16.02 10.99
N LYS A 17 -4.24 16.57 10.13
CA LYS A 17 -5.69 16.36 10.27
C LYS A 17 -6.08 14.89 10.13
N ALA A 18 -5.47 14.16 9.20
CA ALA A 18 -5.69 12.73 9.04
C ALA A 18 -5.26 11.93 10.27
N LEU A 19 -4.12 12.26 10.87
CA LEU A 19 -3.64 11.63 12.11
C LEU A 19 -4.60 11.88 13.27
N LEU A 20 -5.06 13.13 13.44
CA LEU A 20 -6.03 13.48 14.48
C LEU A 20 -7.36 12.75 14.29
N GLU A 21 -7.89 12.69 13.07
CA GLU A 21 -9.14 11.96 12.75
C GLU A 21 -9.02 10.46 13.06
N ILE A 22 -7.89 9.83 12.70
CA ILE A 22 -7.62 8.42 13.05
C ILE A 22 -7.58 8.24 14.57
N TYR A 23 -6.93 9.15 15.31
CA TYR A 23 -6.84 9.06 16.76
C TYR A 23 -8.22 9.18 17.43
N GLU A 24 -9.03 10.18 17.04
CA GLU A 24 -10.38 10.39 17.58
C GLU A 24 -11.28 9.17 17.39
N ARG A 25 -11.20 8.51 16.23
CA ARG A 25 -11.94 7.26 15.97
C ARG A 25 -11.47 6.08 16.83
N LEU A 26 -10.18 6.01 17.13
CA LEU A 26 -9.60 4.92 17.92
C LEU A 26 -9.72 5.14 19.44
N ARG A 27 -9.78 6.40 19.88
CA ARG A 27 -9.85 6.83 21.28
C ARG A 27 -10.84 7.99 21.44
N PRO A 28 -12.15 7.72 21.34
CA PRO A 28 -13.15 8.77 21.46
C PRO A 28 -13.12 9.40 22.85
N GLY A 29 -13.06 10.74 22.90
CA GLY A 29 -13.09 11.53 24.14
C GLY A 29 -11.72 11.87 24.74
N GLU A 30 -10.61 11.32 24.21
CA GLU A 30 -9.26 11.78 24.57
C GLU A 30 -8.84 12.93 23.64
N PRO A 31 -8.36 14.08 24.16
CA PRO A 31 -7.90 15.18 23.32
C PRO A 31 -6.70 14.74 22.47
N PRO A 32 -6.81 14.77 21.12
CA PRO A 32 -5.75 14.28 20.25
C PRO A 32 -4.62 15.33 20.13
N THR A 33 -3.37 14.87 20.16
CA THR A 33 -2.22 15.63 19.68
C THR A 33 -1.60 14.89 18.49
N VAL A 34 -0.97 15.61 17.57
CA VAL A 34 -0.32 14.99 16.39
C VAL A 34 0.71 13.94 16.82
N GLU A 35 1.46 14.21 17.89
CA GLU A 35 2.48 13.31 18.41
C GLU A 35 1.88 12.02 18.98
N ASN A 36 0.82 12.13 19.79
CA ASN A 36 0.14 10.95 20.34
C ASN A 36 -0.57 10.15 19.24
N ALA A 37 -1.16 10.83 18.25
CA ALA A 37 -1.78 10.21 17.09
C ALA A 37 -0.79 9.38 16.27
N LYS A 38 0.36 9.98 15.95
CA LYS A 38 1.46 9.30 15.26
C LYS A 38 1.97 8.12 16.08
N SER A 39 2.23 8.31 17.37
CA SER A 39 2.71 7.27 18.27
C SER A 39 1.73 6.10 18.39
N LEU A 40 0.42 6.37 18.44
CA LEU A 40 -0.61 5.33 18.45
C LEU A 40 -0.60 4.50 17.17
N LEU A 41 -0.51 5.14 16.01
CA LEU A 41 -0.51 4.47 14.72
C LEU A 41 0.75 3.60 14.55
N VAL A 42 1.92 4.17 14.86
CA VAL A 42 3.21 3.45 14.82
C VAL A 42 3.21 2.26 15.77
N SER A 43 2.83 2.46 17.03
CA SER A 43 2.81 1.36 18.01
C SER A 43 1.80 0.27 17.66
N ARG A 44 0.70 0.60 16.98
CA ARG A 44 -0.33 -0.38 16.63
C ARG A 44 0.06 -1.29 15.46
N PHE A 45 0.72 -0.75 14.43
CA PHE A 45 0.97 -1.48 13.17
C PHE A 45 2.45 -1.70 12.85
N PHE A 46 3.35 -0.91 13.43
CA PHE A 46 4.76 -0.86 13.06
C PHE A 46 5.72 -1.21 14.21
N ASP A 47 5.20 -1.51 15.40
CA ASP A 47 5.99 -2.10 16.49
C ASP A 47 6.01 -3.63 16.34
N PRO A 48 7.17 -4.26 16.10
CA PRO A 48 7.27 -5.70 15.92
C PRO A 48 6.88 -6.51 17.16
N LYS A 49 6.83 -5.89 18.35
CA LYS A 49 6.33 -6.54 19.56
C LYS A 49 4.80 -6.55 19.65
N ARG A 50 4.11 -5.68 18.91
CA ARG A 50 2.66 -5.49 18.95
C ARG A 50 1.94 -5.98 17.69
N TYR A 51 2.64 -6.00 16.55
CA TYR A 51 2.09 -6.45 15.28
C TYR A 51 3.09 -7.36 14.55
N ASP A 52 2.78 -8.65 14.45
CA ASP A 52 3.53 -9.61 13.65
C ASP A 52 2.59 -10.47 12.81
N LEU A 53 2.86 -10.51 11.51
CA LEU A 53 2.14 -11.37 10.56
C LEU A 53 2.65 -12.82 10.62
N ALA A 54 3.75 -13.08 11.34
CA ALA A 54 4.52 -14.31 11.29
C ALA A 54 4.95 -14.68 9.86
N ASN A 55 5.71 -15.77 9.74
CA ASN A 55 6.21 -16.23 8.45
C ASN A 55 5.08 -16.60 7.48
N VAL A 56 4.02 -17.26 7.98
CA VAL A 56 2.89 -17.70 7.16
C VAL A 56 2.05 -16.50 6.68
N GLY A 57 1.80 -15.49 7.52
CA GLY A 57 1.06 -14.31 7.12
C GLY A 57 1.84 -13.48 6.10
N ARG A 58 3.16 -13.30 6.30
CA ARG A 58 4.02 -12.66 5.29
C ARG A 58 4.02 -13.43 3.96
N TYR A 59 4.13 -14.76 3.98
CA TYR A 59 4.03 -15.59 2.77
C TYR A 59 2.71 -15.36 2.02
N LYS A 60 1.58 -15.35 2.73
CA LYS A 60 0.25 -15.17 2.13
C LYS A 60 0.08 -13.79 1.51
N ILE A 61 0.48 -12.73 2.20
CA ILE A 61 0.37 -11.35 1.69
C ILE A 61 1.27 -11.16 0.46
N ASN A 62 2.52 -11.61 0.52
CA ASN A 62 3.46 -11.51 -0.59
C ASN A 62 2.95 -12.25 -1.83
N LYS A 63 2.41 -13.47 -1.65
CA LYS A 63 1.82 -14.24 -2.74
C LYS A 63 0.58 -13.54 -3.32
N LYS A 64 -0.27 -12.95 -2.47
CA LYS A 64 -1.50 -12.28 -2.92
C LYS A 64 -1.22 -10.98 -3.67
N LEU A 65 -0.24 -10.20 -3.21
CA LEU A 65 0.11 -8.88 -3.76
C LEU A 65 1.21 -8.93 -4.83
N HIS A 66 1.72 -10.12 -5.15
CA HIS A 66 2.79 -10.29 -6.15
C HIS A 66 2.46 -9.62 -7.48
N ILE A 67 3.36 -8.78 -7.97
CA ILE A 67 3.13 -7.92 -9.14
C ILE A 67 2.80 -8.72 -10.41
N LYS A 68 3.43 -9.88 -10.61
CA LYS A 68 3.13 -10.80 -11.74
C LYS A 68 1.63 -11.14 -11.82
N ASN A 69 0.96 -11.30 -10.69
CA ASN A 69 -0.48 -11.61 -10.68
C ASN A 69 -1.33 -10.42 -11.13
N ARG A 70 -0.86 -9.18 -10.90
CA ARG A 70 -1.55 -7.95 -11.30
C ARG A 70 -1.32 -7.62 -12.77
N LEU A 71 -0.15 -7.99 -13.30
CA LEU A 71 0.23 -7.79 -14.68
C LEU A 71 -0.30 -8.88 -15.62
N PHE A 72 -0.76 -10.02 -15.08
CA PHE A 72 -1.31 -11.10 -15.88
C PHE A 72 -2.49 -10.64 -16.76
N ASN A 73 -2.42 -10.96 -18.05
CA ASN A 73 -3.32 -10.52 -19.11
C ASN A 73 -3.43 -9.00 -19.26
N GLN A 74 -2.48 -8.23 -18.73
CA GLN A 74 -2.39 -6.79 -18.98
C GLN A 74 -1.44 -6.53 -20.15
N ARG A 75 -1.73 -5.44 -20.87
CA ARG A 75 -0.85 -4.90 -21.91
C ARG A 75 0.17 -3.98 -21.26
N LEU A 76 1.45 -4.21 -21.54
CA LEU A 76 2.50 -3.31 -21.09
C LEU A 76 2.37 -1.93 -21.73
N ALA A 77 2.44 -0.89 -20.89
CA ALA A 77 2.44 0.51 -21.32
C ALA A 77 3.84 0.98 -21.75
N GLU A 78 4.89 0.30 -21.31
CA GLU A 78 6.28 0.61 -21.61
C GLU A 78 7.11 -0.66 -21.70
N THR A 79 8.31 -0.56 -22.30
CA THR A 79 9.23 -1.69 -22.41
C THR A 79 9.86 -1.98 -21.05
N LEU A 80 9.78 -3.23 -20.61
CA LEU A 80 10.43 -3.70 -19.39
C LEU A 80 11.87 -4.06 -19.70
N VAL A 81 12.79 -3.41 -19.01
CA VAL A 81 14.24 -3.61 -19.13
C VAL A 81 14.80 -3.97 -17.76
N ASP A 82 15.67 -4.96 -17.71
CA ASP A 82 16.45 -5.25 -16.53
C ASP A 82 17.44 -4.09 -16.29
N PRO A 83 17.35 -3.38 -15.14
CA PRO A 83 18.14 -2.18 -14.92
C PRO A 83 19.63 -2.48 -14.69
N GLU A 84 20.00 -3.71 -14.35
CA GLU A 84 21.38 -4.10 -14.07
C GLU A 84 22.10 -4.56 -15.33
N THR A 85 21.39 -5.28 -16.21
CA THR A 85 21.96 -5.90 -17.43
C THR A 85 21.63 -5.15 -18.72
N GLY A 86 20.57 -4.34 -18.72
CA GLY A 86 20.03 -3.70 -19.92
C GLY A 86 19.24 -4.66 -20.83
N GLU A 87 18.99 -5.89 -20.41
CA GLU A 87 18.23 -6.87 -21.19
C GLU A 87 16.76 -6.47 -21.28
N ILE A 88 16.19 -6.52 -22.49
CA ILE A 88 14.75 -6.30 -22.69
C ILE A 88 14.00 -7.56 -22.26
N LEU A 89 13.29 -7.47 -21.14
CA LEU A 89 12.49 -8.55 -20.58
C LEU A 89 11.16 -8.72 -21.33
N ALA A 90 10.54 -7.60 -21.73
CA ALA A 90 9.33 -7.59 -22.55
C ALA A 90 9.13 -6.23 -23.22
N ALA A 91 8.77 -6.24 -24.50
CA ALA A 91 8.52 -5.01 -25.26
C ALA A 91 7.20 -4.33 -24.87
N GLU A 92 7.12 -3.02 -25.06
CA GLU A 92 5.87 -2.26 -24.99
C GLU A 92 4.76 -2.93 -25.82
N GLY A 93 3.53 -2.93 -25.31
CA GLY A 93 2.39 -3.52 -25.99
C GLY A 93 2.31 -5.05 -25.88
N THR A 94 3.32 -5.72 -25.33
CA THR A 94 3.26 -7.16 -25.02
C THR A 94 2.15 -7.44 -24.01
N ILE A 95 1.40 -8.52 -24.21
CA ILE A 95 0.46 -9.04 -23.23
C ILE A 95 1.23 -10.05 -22.37
N LEU A 96 1.30 -9.78 -21.07
CA LEU A 96 1.97 -10.68 -20.13
C LEU A 96 1.06 -11.86 -19.78
N ASP A 97 1.45 -13.06 -20.16
CA ASP A 97 0.73 -14.29 -19.86
C ASP A 97 1.53 -15.17 -18.88
N ARG A 98 1.43 -16.51 -18.96
CA ARG A 98 2.20 -17.41 -18.09
C ARG A 98 3.58 -17.75 -18.66
N ARG A 99 3.78 -17.53 -19.95
CA ARG A 99 4.97 -17.87 -20.74
C ARG A 99 5.88 -16.67 -20.98
N THR A 100 5.29 -15.48 -21.07
CA THR A 100 5.98 -14.18 -20.94
C THR A 100 6.06 -13.72 -19.49
#